data_AF-A0A957HTX1-F1
#
_entry.id   AF-A0A957HTX1-F1
#
_cell.length_a   1.000
_cell.length_b   1.000
_cell.length_c   1.000
_cell.angle_alpha   90.00
_cell.angle_beta   90.00
_cell.angle_gamma   90.00
#
_symmetry.space_group_name_H-M   'P 1'
#
loop_
_entity.id
_entity.type
_entity.pdbx_description
1 polymer ?
#
loop_
_entity_poly.entity_id
_entity_poly.type
_entity_poly.pdbx_seq_one_letter_code
_entity_poly.pdbx_strand_id
1 'polypeptide(L)'
;AGYATIAINNANLYQDIETERHTLSAIVDQTDDPVIAVSGNHRVLMLNKAAKDVFGLLEDENFTDQPIQKLIKNEEAVQFITQPNGDGLQTEADISCKDGRIFRATMTMVEGGGRSILMREQESS
;
A
#
# COMPACT_ATOMS: atom_id res chain seq x y z
N ALA A 1 3.07 -36.07 -33.72
CA ALA A 1 2.23 -35.16 -32.94
C ALA A 1 3.15 -34.21 -32.17
N GLY A 2 3.38 -33.02 -32.71
CA GLY A 2 4.29 -32.03 -32.16
C GLY A 2 3.90 -30.69 -32.77
N TYR A 3 4.07 -29.60 -32.03
CA TYR A 3 3.78 -28.20 -32.38
C TYR A 3 2.40 -27.61 -32.03
N ALA A 4 1.56 -28.25 -31.22
CA ALA A 4 0.26 -27.66 -30.84
C ALA A 4 0.00 -27.51 -29.32
N THR A 5 1.02 -27.57 -28.47
CA THR A 5 0.80 -27.46 -27.01
C THR A 5 1.46 -26.23 -26.36
N ILE A 6 2.32 -25.48 -27.08
CA ILE A 6 3.03 -24.32 -26.50
C ILE A 6 2.42 -22.98 -26.95
N ALA A 7 1.11 -22.91 -27.09
CA ALA A 7 0.42 -21.64 -27.36
C ALA A 7 -0.67 -21.28 -26.34
N ILE A 8 -1.08 -22.21 -25.47
CA ILE A 8 -2.19 -22.02 -24.52
C ILE A 8 -1.70 -22.12 -23.07
N ASN A 9 -0.51 -21.58 -22.77
CA ASN A 9 -0.07 -21.46 -21.37
C ASN A 9 0.42 -20.06 -20.98
N ASN A 10 0.50 -19.13 -21.92
CA ASN A 10 0.84 -17.73 -21.61
C ASN A 10 -0.38 -16.85 -21.35
N ALA A 11 -1.59 -17.24 -21.76
CA ALA A 11 -2.77 -16.40 -21.53
C ALA A 11 -3.39 -16.56 -20.13
N ASN A 12 -3.24 -17.74 -19.51
CA ASN A 12 -3.88 -18.00 -18.21
C ASN A 12 -3.08 -17.43 -17.03
N LEU A 13 -1.75 -17.32 -17.13
CA LEU A 13 -0.91 -16.76 -16.06
C LEU A 13 -1.04 -15.24 -15.90
N TYR A 14 -1.46 -14.50 -16.95
CA TYR A 14 -1.73 -13.06 -16.84
C TYR A 14 -3.15 -12.76 -16.34
N GLN A 15 -4.11 -13.67 -16.52
CA GLN A 15 -5.49 -13.46 -16.09
C GLN A 15 -5.69 -13.67 -14.59
N ASP A 16 -4.96 -14.61 -13.99
CA ASP A 16 -5.05 -14.91 -12.55
C ASP A 16 -4.40 -13.82 -11.68
N ILE A 17 -3.32 -13.19 -12.17
CA ILE A 17 -2.67 -12.06 -11.49
C ILE A 17 -3.58 -10.83 -11.45
N GLU A 18 -4.31 -10.53 -12.54
CA GLU A 18 -5.21 -9.37 -12.59
C GLU A 18 -6.46 -9.58 -11.72
N THR A 19 -6.94 -10.83 -11.59
CA THR A 19 -8.14 -11.14 -10.78
C THR A 19 -7.84 -11.08 -9.28
N GLU A 20 -6.65 -11.50 -8.84
CA GLU A 20 -6.20 -11.33 -7.45
C GLU A 20 -5.97 -9.85 -7.11
N ARG A 21 -5.41 -9.05 -8.05
CA ARG A 21 -5.26 -7.60 -7.89
C ARG A 21 -6.61 -6.86 -7.81
N HIS A 22 -7.59 -7.24 -8.63
CA HIS A 22 -8.93 -6.65 -8.58
C HIS A 22 -9.70 -7.01 -7.30
N THR A 23 -9.53 -8.22 -6.78
CA THR A 23 -10.24 -8.67 -5.57
C THR A 23 -9.67 -8.01 -4.31
N LEU A 24 -8.34 -7.79 -4.24
CA LEU A 24 -7.73 -7.01 -3.15
C LEU A 24 -8.12 -5.52 -3.22
N SER A 25 -8.21 -4.92 -4.41
CA SER A 25 -8.72 -3.55 -4.58
C SER A 25 -10.15 -3.40 -4.06
N ALA A 26 -11.04 -4.36 -4.36
CA ALA A 26 -12.46 -4.28 -4.00
C ALA A 26 -12.75 -4.46 -2.50
N ILE A 27 -11.88 -5.16 -1.76
CA ILE A 27 -12.00 -5.35 -0.30
C ILE A 27 -11.45 -4.13 0.45
N VAL A 28 -10.38 -3.51 -0.07
CA VAL A 28 -9.74 -2.35 0.56
C VAL A 28 -10.51 -1.05 0.35
N ASP A 29 -11.22 -0.88 -0.77
CA ASP A 29 -12.07 0.31 -1.04
C ASP A 29 -13.31 0.41 -0.12
N GLN A 30 -13.63 -0.64 0.64
CA GLN A 30 -14.72 -0.65 1.64
C GLN A 30 -14.24 -0.44 3.08
N THR A 31 -12.94 -0.25 3.30
CA THR A 31 -12.43 0.03 4.65
C THR A 31 -12.27 1.53 4.83
N ASP A 32 -12.89 2.09 5.88
CA ASP A 32 -12.66 3.48 6.30
C ASP A 32 -11.22 3.72 6.77
N ASP A 33 -10.48 2.64 7.05
CA ASP A 33 -9.09 2.68 7.43
C ASP A 33 -8.17 2.97 6.21
N PRO A 34 -7.23 3.92 6.34
CA PRO A 34 -6.21 4.15 5.32
C PRO A 34 -5.33 2.92 5.06
N VAL A 35 -5.17 2.58 3.78
CA VAL A 35 -4.28 1.51 3.31
C VAL A 35 -3.27 2.05 2.29
N ILE A 36 -1.99 1.76 2.55
CA ILE A 36 -0.86 2.14 1.71
C ILE A 36 -0.07 0.88 1.36
N ALA A 37 0.22 0.66 0.08
CA ALA A 37 1.16 -0.36 -0.35
C ALA A 37 2.30 0.26 -1.15
N VAL A 38 3.54 -0.11 -0.83
CA VAL A 38 4.76 0.32 -1.53
C VAL A 38 5.63 -0.87 -1.92
N SER A 39 6.37 -0.72 -3.02
CA SER A 39 7.39 -1.67 -3.45
C SER A 39 8.63 -1.61 -2.53
N GLY A 40 9.57 -2.55 -2.70
CA GLY A 40 10.84 -2.55 -1.95
C GLY A 40 11.72 -1.32 -2.18
N ASN A 41 11.45 -0.54 -3.23
CA ASN A 41 12.10 0.75 -3.49
C ASN A 41 11.27 1.95 -3.00
N HIS A 42 10.28 1.72 -2.15
CA HIS A 42 9.37 2.72 -1.59
C HIS A 42 8.59 3.53 -2.64
N ARG A 43 8.30 2.90 -3.78
CA ARG A 43 7.39 3.43 -4.79
C ARG A 43 5.97 2.91 -4.57
N VAL A 44 4.97 3.78 -4.73
CA VAL A 44 3.56 3.47 -4.50
C VAL A 44 3.10 2.33 -5.42
N LEU A 45 2.51 1.31 -4.82
CA LEU A 45 1.76 0.27 -5.51
C LEU A 45 0.26 0.59 -5.46
N MET A 46 -0.22 1.07 -4.30
CA MET A 46 -1.62 1.42 -4.06
C MET A 46 -1.75 2.43 -2.93
N LEU A 47 -2.73 3.32 -3.07
CA LEU A 47 -3.28 4.15 -2.01
C LEU A 47 -4.80 4.06 -2.14
N ASN A 48 -5.48 3.56 -1.11
CA ASN A 48 -6.94 3.55 -1.12
C ASN A 48 -7.48 4.98 -0.90
N LYS A 49 -8.79 5.16 -1.09
CA LYS A 49 -9.45 6.45 -0.89
C LYS A 49 -9.16 7.04 0.50
N ALA A 50 -9.33 6.26 1.57
CA ALA A 50 -9.06 6.72 2.94
C ALA A 50 -7.62 7.23 3.15
N ALA A 51 -6.63 6.57 2.54
CA ALA A 51 -5.24 7.05 2.58
C ALA A 51 -5.05 8.35 1.80
N LYS A 52 -5.68 8.49 0.63
CA LYS A 52 -5.65 9.77 -0.10
C LYS A 52 -6.27 10.88 0.74
N ASP A 53 -7.39 10.62 1.40
CA ASP A 53 -8.09 11.60 2.25
C ASP A 53 -7.22 12.02 3.45
N VAL A 54 -6.64 11.06 4.18
CA VAL A 54 -5.78 11.33 5.35
C VAL A 54 -4.52 12.12 4.97
N PHE A 55 -3.95 11.87 3.79
CA PHE A 55 -2.75 12.58 3.32
C PHE A 55 -3.03 13.77 2.40
N GLY A 56 -4.30 14.12 2.17
CA GLY A 56 -4.72 15.26 1.36
C GLY A 56 -4.32 15.14 -0.13
N LEU A 57 -4.39 13.94 -0.68
CA LEU A 57 -4.12 13.64 -2.09
C LEU A 57 -5.42 13.69 -2.90
N LEU A 58 -5.33 14.00 -4.20
CA LEU A 58 -6.49 14.03 -5.09
C LEU A 58 -7.04 12.62 -5.32
N GLU A 59 -8.33 12.41 -5.03
CA GLU A 59 -8.97 11.09 -5.11
C GLU A 59 -8.83 10.43 -6.49
N ASP A 60 -9.04 11.19 -7.57
CA ASP A 60 -9.03 10.69 -8.95
C ASP A 60 -7.61 10.57 -9.56
N GLU A 61 -6.58 11.00 -8.84
CA GLU A 61 -5.21 10.95 -9.35
C GLU A 61 -4.57 9.57 -9.12
N ASN A 62 -3.86 9.10 -10.14
CA ASN A 62 -3.08 7.87 -10.08
C ASN A 62 -1.64 8.17 -9.66
N PHE A 63 -1.27 7.70 -8.47
CA PHE A 63 0.05 7.87 -7.89
C PHE A 63 0.95 6.64 -8.02
N THR A 64 0.54 5.61 -8.75
CA THR A 64 1.31 4.38 -8.93
C THR A 64 2.72 4.68 -9.46
N ASP A 65 3.68 3.91 -8.94
CA ASP A 65 5.12 4.01 -9.18
C ASP A 65 5.76 5.31 -8.67
N GLN A 66 5.03 6.28 -8.13
CA GLN A 66 5.67 7.48 -7.58
C GLN A 66 6.38 7.19 -6.24
N PRO A 67 7.54 7.82 -5.96
CA PRO A 67 8.19 7.70 -4.65
C PRO A 67 7.29 8.26 -3.54
N ILE A 68 7.06 7.49 -2.47
CA ILE A 68 6.14 7.88 -1.39
C ILE A 68 6.52 9.21 -0.73
N GLN A 69 7.82 9.51 -0.66
CA GLN A 69 8.35 10.75 -0.07
C GLN A 69 8.01 12.02 -0.88
N LYS A 70 7.69 11.86 -2.17
CA LYS A 70 7.24 13.00 -2.99
C LYS A 70 5.79 13.36 -2.69
N LEU A 71 4.97 12.35 -2.38
CA LEU A 71 3.52 12.46 -2.20
C LEU A 71 3.14 12.85 -0.79
N ILE A 72 3.62 12.10 0.20
CA ILE A 72 3.24 12.28 1.60
C ILE A 72 4.19 13.27 2.25
N LYS A 73 3.64 14.31 2.89
CA LYS A 73 4.41 15.32 3.64
C LYS A 73 4.49 15.03 5.14
N ASN A 74 3.81 14.00 5.62
CA ASN A 74 3.90 13.55 6.99
C ASN A 74 5.23 12.80 7.20
N GLU A 75 6.17 13.42 7.92
CA GLU A 75 7.51 12.87 8.13
C GLU A 75 7.49 11.57 8.96
N GLU A 76 6.62 11.48 9.97
CA GLU A 76 6.46 10.26 10.80
C GLU A 76 6.04 9.08 9.91
N ALA A 77 5.01 9.29 9.08
CA ALA A 77 4.53 8.27 8.15
C ALA A 77 5.61 7.86 7.15
N VAL A 78 6.30 8.84 6.55
CA VAL A 78 7.36 8.57 5.58
C VAL A 78 8.49 7.77 6.22
N GLN A 79 8.98 8.19 7.39
CA GLN A 79 10.06 7.49 8.10
C GLN A 79 9.66 6.06 8.47
N PHE A 80 8.43 5.88 8.97
CA PHE A 80 7.91 4.55 9.27
C PHE A 80 7.82 3.66 8.02
N ILE A 81 7.33 4.20 6.89
CA ILE A 81 7.19 3.45 5.63
C ILE A 81 8.55 3.15 4.99
N THR A 82 9.57 4.00 5.19
CA THR A 82 10.86 3.91 4.49
C THR A 82 12.03 3.51 5.39
N GLN A 83 11.75 3.13 6.63
CA GLN A 83 12.78 2.67 7.58
C GLN A 83 13.62 1.52 7.01
N PRO A 84 14.91 1.37 7.35
CA PRO A 84 15.72 0.25 6.88
C PRO A 84 15.18 -1.11 7.34
N ASN A 85 15.38 -2.15 6.53
CA ASN A 85 15.14 -3.53 6.96
C ASN A 85 16.22 -3.96 7.97
N GLY A 86 15.84 -4.68 9.03
CA GLY A 86 16.77 -5.25 10.01
C GLY A 86 16.16 -5.37 11.41
N ASP A 87 17.00 -5.64 12.40
CA ASP A 87 16.58 -5.90 13.80
C ASP A 87 15.85 -4.73 14.48
N GLY A 88 15.91 -3.52 13.90
CA GLY A 88 15.21 -2.33 14.37
C GLY A 88 13.88 -2.03 13.67
N LEU A 89 13.43 -2.90 12.75
CA LEU A 89 12.21 -2.70 11.96
C LEU A 89 10.98 -2.62 12.88
N GLN A 90 10.37 -1.44 12.94
CA GLN A 90 9.12 -1.22 13.64
C GLN A 90 7.96 -1.68 12.75
N THR A 91 7.17 -2.64 13.22
CA THR A 91 5.94 -3.08 12.53
C THR A 91 4.72 -2.28 12.94
N GLU A 92 4.83 -1.43 13.95
CA GLU A 92 3.76 -0.56 14.43
C GLU A 92 4.30 0.82 14.81
N ALA A 93 3.50 1.86 14.58
CA ALA A 93 3.79 3.22 15.00
C ALA A 93 2.51 4.05 15.10
N ASP A 94 2.51 5.06 15.97
CA ASP A 94 1.44 6.06 15.99
C ASP A 94 1.83 7.23 15.10
N ILE A 95 0.92 7.61 14.20
CA ILE A 95 1.13 8.62 13.16
C ILE A 95 0.15 9.77 13.39
N SER A 96 0.69 10.95 13.67
CA SER A 96 -0.10 12.16 13.89
C SER A 96 -0.39 12.86 12.56
N CYS A 97 -1.66 13.01 12.20
CA CYS A 97 -2.07 13.65 10.94
C CYS A 97 -2.41 15.13 11.12
N LYS A 98 -2.39 15.89 10.02
CA LYS A 98 -2.54 17.37 10.04
C LYS A 98 -3.93 17.84 10.51
N ASP A 99 -4.92 16.96 10.43
CA ASP A 99 -6.28 17.18 10.90
C ASP A 99 -6.44 16.97 12.42
N GLY A 100 -5.37 16.59 13.12
CA GLY A 100 -5.38 16.33 14.56
C GLY A 100 -5.73 14.89 14.93
N ARG A 101 -6.03 14.02 13.96
CA ARG A 101 -6.26 12.59 14.20
C ARG A 101 -4.94 11.87 14.41
N ILE A 102 -4.95 10.88 15.30
CA ILE A 102 -3.82 9.97 15.53
C ILE A 102 -4.23 8.60 15.01
N PHE A 103 -3.39 8.02 14.16
CA PHE A 103 -3.60 6.69 13.62
C PHE A 103 -2.54 5.73 14.14
N ARG A 104 -2.96 4.58 14.62
CA ARG A 104 -2.05 3.45 14.80
C ARG A 104 -1.83 2.78 13.45
N ALA A 105 -0.61 2.90 12.93
CA ALA A 105 -0.16 2.26 11.71
C ALA A 105 0.42 0.88 12.02
N THR A 106 0.01 -0.14 11.27
CA THR A 106 0.58 -1.49 11.30
C THR A 106 1.13 -1.84 9.93
N MET A 107 2.37 -2.29 9.89
CA MET A 107 3.11 -2.64 8.67
C MET A 107 3.28 -4.15 8.55
N THR A 108 2.96 -4.66 7.36
CA THR A 108 3.22 -6.05 6.94
C THR A 108 4.17 -6.05 5.76
N MET A 109 5.20 -6.89 5.81
CA MET A 109 6.10 -7.10 4.67
C MET A 109 5.39 -7.94 3.60
N VAL A 110 5.53 -7.55 2.34
CA VAL A 110 5.07 -8.33 1.19
C VAL A 110 6.27 -8.85 0.39
N GLU A 111 6.01 -9.80 -0.52
CA GLU A 111 7.05 -10.37 -1.37
C GLU A 111 7.84 -9.30 -2.16
N GLY A 112 9.11 -9.59 -2.46
CA GLY A 112 10.00 -8.64 -3.13
C GLY A 112 10.42 -7.45 -2.25
N GLY A 113 10.20 -7.52 -0.94
CA GLY A 113 10.61 -6.49 0.02
C GLY A 113 9.66 -5.29 0.08
N GLY A 114 8.48 -5.39 -0.53
CA GLY A 114 7.44 -4.36 -0.41
C GLY A 114 6.83 -4.32 0.99
N ARG A 115 5.98 -3.31 1.21
CA ARG A 115 5.30 -3.06 2.50
C ARG A 115 3.84 -2.71 2.26
N SER A 116 2.98 -3.27 3.10
CA SER A 116 1.58 -2.86 3.24
C SER A 116 1.40 -2.22 4.62
N ILE A 117 0.74 -1.08 4.68
CA ILE A 117 0.48 -0.32 5.90
C ILE A 117 -1.03 -0.13 6.00
N LEU A 118 -1.59 -0.57 7.13
CA LEU A 118 -2.96 -0.30 7.55
C LEU A 118 -2.91 0.71 8.68
N MET A 119 -3.72 1.77 8.61
CA MET A 119 -3.81 2.77 9.66
C MET A 119 -5.20 2.71 10.28
N ARG A 120 -5.28 2.63 11.61
CA ARG A 120 -6.55 2.70 12.35
C ARG A 120 -6.58 3.92 13.23
N GLU A 121 -7.66 4.68 13.16
CA GLU A 121 -7.83 5.83 14.03
C GLU A 121 -7.86 5.39 15.49
N GLN A 122 -7.12 6.09 16.36
CA GLN A 122 -7.19 5.86 17.79
C GLN A 122 -8.40 6.60 18.36
N GLU A 123 -9.37 5.86 18.89
CA GLU A 123 -10.46 6.46 19.66
C GLU A 123 -9.89 6.98 20.99
N SER A 124 -10.01 8.30 21.23
CA SER A 124 -9.72 8.88 22.54
C SER A 124 -10.76 8.36 23.54
N SER A 125 -10.32 7.51 24.48
CA SER A 125 -11.15 7.00 25.59
C SER A 125 -11.46 8.08 26.63
#